data_AF-A0A4U6BMH5-F1
#
_entry.id   AF-A0A4U6BMH5-F1
#
_cell.length_a   1.000
_cell.length_b   1.000
_cell.length_c   1.000
_cell.angle_alpha   90.00
_cell.angle_beta   90.00
_cell.angle_gamma   90.00
#
_symmetry.space_group_name_H-M   'P 1'
#
loop_
_entity.id
_entity.type
_entity.pdbx_description
1 polymer ?
#
loop_
_entity_poly.entity_id
_entity_poly.type
_entity_poly.pdbx_seq_one_letter_code
_entity_poly.pdbx_strand_id
1 'polypeptide(L)'
;MWKTGWAGMRFSFVAYLVPFIWIYDPALLMIGSVTAIVIVAASTTAAIMLVTRSMSIRLDGALNWIRYLSYWLAAIGVALSPIFFGAESLIAGCLAIAAMAWWATCSFLSVRTEREC
;
A
#
# COMPACT_ATOMS: atom_id res chain seq x y z
N MET A 1 -19.68 12.17 -14.26
CA MET A 1 -18.76 12.97 -13.42
C MET A 1 -18.78 12.58 -11.94
N TRP A 2 -19.89 12.07 -11.37
CA TRP A 2 -19.95 11.63 -9.96
C TRP A 2 -19.09 10.39 -9.63
N LYS A 3 -18.98 9.42 -10.56
CA LYS A 3 -18.21 8.18 -10.34
C LYS A 3 -16.72 8.42 -10.11
N THR A 4 -16.10 9.34 -10.84
CA THR A 4 -14.68 9.70 -10.68
C THR A 4 -14.44 10.53 -9.43
N GLY A 5 -15.37 11.44 -9.07
CA GLY A 5 -15.31 12.18 -7.81
C GLY A 5 -15.38 11.29 -6.57
N TRP A 6 -16.23 10.25 -6.60
CA TRP A 6 -16.34 9.29 -5.50
C TRP A 6 -15.14 8.34 -5.39
N ALA A 7 -14.44 8.08 -6.50
CA ALA A 7 -13.15 7.38 -6.47
C ALA A 7 -12.07 8.26 -5.83
N GLY A 8 -11.99 9.53 -6.23
CA GLY A 8 -11.03 10.50 -5.67
C GLY A 8 -11.19 10.68 -4.15
N MET A 9 -12.43 10.81 -3.65
CA MET A 9 -12.70 10.98 -2.22
C MET A 9 -12.17 9.81 -1.37
N ARG A 10 -12.19 8.58 -1.89
CA ARG A 10 -11.65 7.41 -1.19
C ARG A 10 -10.12 7.40 -1.10
N PHE A 11 -9.43 8.17 -1.94
CA PHE A 11 -7.97 8.27 -1.90
C PHE A 11 -7.49 9.49 -1.10
N SER A 12 -8.37 10.45 -0.82
CA SER A 12 -8.05 11.66 -0.06
C SER A 12 -7.50 11.38 1.35
N PHE A 13 -7.98 10.33 2.02
CA PHE A 13 -7.47 10.01 3.36
C PHE A 13 -6.01 9.53 3.33
N VAL A 14 -5.60 8.85 2.26
CA VAL A 14 -4.22 8.38 2.10
C VAL A 14 -3.30 9.57 1.89
N ALA A 15 -3.70 10.51 1.02
CA ALA A 15 -2.97 11.76 0.82
C ALA A 15 -2.86 12.59 2.11
N TYR A 16 -3.87 12.54 2.97
CA TYR A 16 -3.83 13.19 4.28
C TYR A 16 -2.87 12.51 5.27
N LEU A 17 -2.68 11.18 5.19
CA LEU A 17 -1.83 10.44 6.12
C LEU A 17 -0.33 10.58 5.83
N VAL A 18 0.06 10.72 4.56
CA VAL A 18 1.49 10.75 4.15
C VAL A 18 2.34 11.77 4.91
N PRO A 19 1.90 13.03 5.12
CA PRO A 19 2.69 14.01 5.88
C PRO A 19 3.03 13.58 7.32
N PHE A 20 2.17 12.77 7.95
CA PHE A 20 2.43 12.27 9.30
C PHE A 20 3.49 11.17 9.32
N ILE A 21 3.66 10.43 8.22
CA ILE A 21 4.70 9.39 8.09
C ILE A 21 6.10 10.03 8.07
N TRP A 22 6.23 11.25 7.53
CA TRP A 22 7.52 11.97 7.48
C TRP A 22 8.15 12.22 8.84
N ILE A 23 7.35 12.30 9.90
CA ILE A 23 7.85 12.51 11.25
C ILE A 23 8.52 11.24 11.81
N TYR A 24 8.10 10.07 11.34
CA TYR A 24 8.65 8.78 11.76
C TYR A 24 9.84 8.35 10.91
N ASP A 25 9.85 8.69 9.62
CA ASP A 25 10.91 8.31 8.69
C ASP A 25 11.42 9.53 7.89
N PRO A 26 12.50 10.22 8.33
CA PRO A 26 13.04 11.38 7.62
C PRO A 26 13.64 11.01 6.25
N ALA A 27 13.85 9.71 6.00
CA ALA A 27 14.27 9.19 4.70
C ALA A 27 13.28 9.53 3.57
N LEU A 28 11.98 9.72 3.88
CA LEU A 28 11.00 10.22 2.92
C LEU A 28 11.26 11.66 2.47
N LEU A 29 11.92 12.45 3.31
CA LEU A 29 12.35 13.81 3.01
C LEU A 29 13.74 13.85 2.34
N MET A 30 14.22 12.69 1.88
CA MET A 30 15.58 12.50 1.33
C MET A 30 16.71 12.82 2.32
N ILE A 31 16.41 12.75 3.62
CA ILE A 31 17.38 12.95 4.70
C ILE A 31 17.77 11.57 5.23
N GLY A 32 18.97 11.09 4.89
CA GLY A 32 19.47 9.78 5.32
C GLY A 32 20.41 9.13 4.31
N SER A 33 20.66 7.83 4.48
CA SER A 33 21.42 7.04 3.48
C SER A 33 20.57 6.80 2.23
N VAL A 34 21.22 6.69 1.07
CA VAL A 34 20.53 6.40 -0.21
C VAL A 34 19.72 5.11 -0.12
N THR A 35 20.26 4.10 0.56
CA THR A 35 19.60 2.81 0.79
C THR A 35 18.31 2.98 1.59
N ALA A 36 18.35 3.74 2.68
CA ALA A 36 17.16 4.03 3.49
C ALA A 36 16.09 4.78 2.68
N ILE A 37 16.48 5.77 1.88
CA ILE A 37 15.55 6.54 1.03
C ILE A 37 14.82 5.61 0.06
N VAL A 38 15.56 4.74 -0.63
CA VAL A 38 14.97 3.82 -1.62
C VAL A 38 14.02 2.81 -0.97
N ILE A 39 14.42 2.22 0.16
CA ILE A 39 13.61 1.21 0.87
C ILE A 39 12.33 1.86 1.43
N VAL A 40 12.46 3.00 2.12
CA VAL A 40 11.32 3.70 2.71
C VAL A 40 10.37 4.17 1.61
N ALA A 41 10.86 4.82 0.55
CA ALA A 41 10.02 5.25 -0.57
C ALA A 41 9.29 4.07 -1.25
N ALA A 42 9.96 2.93 -1.47
CA ALA A 42 9.35 1.74 -2.04
C ALA A 42 8.27 1.15 -1.12
N SER A 43 8.55 1.02 0.18
CA SER A 43 7.60 0.49 1.17
C SER A 43 6.36 1.39 1.33
N THR A 44 6.54 2.71 1.40
CA THR A 44 5.43 3.67 1.49
C THR A 44 4.58 3.64 0.22
N THR A 45 5.20 3.58 -0.96
CA THR A 45 4.47 3.47 -2.23
C THR A 45 3.68 2.16 -2.30
N ALA A 46 4.28 1.03 -1.90
CA ALA A 46 3.61 -0.26 -1.85
C ALA A 46 2.41 -0.26 -0.88
N ALA A 47 2.58 0.32 0.31
CA ALA A 47 1.51 0.46 1.30
C ALA A 47 0.34 1.29 0.76
N ILE A 48 0.62 2.44 0.12
CA ILE A 48 -0.40 3.29 -0.52
C ILE A 48 -1.18 2.49 -1.57
N MET A 49 -0.49 1.76 -2.46
CA MET A 49 -1.14 0.96 -3.50
C MET A 49 -2.03 -0.15 -2.95
N LEU A 50 -1.63 -0.81 -1.87
CA LEU A 50 -2.43 -1.82 -1.18
C LEU A 50 -3.70 -1.23 -0.56
N VAL A 51 -3.59 -0.05 0.07
CA VAL A 51 -4.73 0.66 0.67
C VAL A 51 -5.70 1.16 -0.40
N THR A 52 -5.20 1.78 -1.47
CA THR A 52 -6.02 2.18 -2.62
C THR A 52 -6.79 0.99 -3.19
N ARG A 53 -6.16 -0.19 -3.25
CA ARG A 53 -6.80 -1.41 -3.73
C ARG A 53 -7.90 -1.91 -2.80
N SER A 54 -7.68 -1.90 -1.48
CA SER A 54 -8.69 -2.35 -0.52
C SER A 54 -9.99 -1.55 -0.64
N MET A 55 -9.89 -0.25 -0.97
CA MET A 55 -11.06 0.63 -1.18
C MET A 55 -11.91 0.28 -2.42
N SER A 56 -11.38 -0.51 -3.37
CA SER A 56 -12.11 -0.94 -4.56
C SER A 56 -12.93 -2.23 -4.36
N ILE A 57 -12.70 -2.93 -3.25
CA ILE A 57 -13.33 -4.23 -2.97
C ILE A 57 -14.76 -3.99 -2.48
N ARG A 58 -15.73 -4.65 -3.12
CA ARG A 58 -17.11 -4.71 -2.61
C ARG A 58 -17.14 -5.64 -1.39
N LEU A 59 -17.85 -5.21 -0.35
CA LEU A 59 -17.89 -5.89 0.95
C LEU A 59 -19.08 -6.86 1.01
N ASP A 60 -19.24 -7.68 -0.03
CA ASP A 60 -20.28 -8.68 -0.18
C ASP A 60 -19.70 -10.08 0.12
N GLY A 61 -20.18 -10.68 1.21
CA GLY A 61 -19.77 -12.02 1.64
C GLY A 61 -18.46 -12.05 2.44
N ALA A 62 -18.25 -13.16 3.17
CA ALA A 62 -17.13 -13.33 4.08
C ALA A 62 -15.76 -13.34 3.38
N LEU A 63 -15.68 -13.89 2.16
CA LEU A 63 -14.42 -13.97 1.41
C LEU A 63 -13.88 -12.59 1.01
N ASN A 64 -14.76 -11.70 0.55
CA ASN A 64 -14.37 -10.33 0.21
C ASN A 64 -13.99 -9.52 1.46
N TRP A 65 -14.65 -9.77 2.59
CA TRP A 65 -14.28 -9.17 3.88
C TRP A 65 -12.89 -9.60 4.34
N ILE A 66 -12.57 -10.91 4.25
CA ILE A 66 -11.24 -11.45 4.55
C ILE A 66 -10.20 -10.80 3.64
N ARG A 67 -10.50 -10.69 2.34
CA ARG A 67 -9.60 -10.06 1.36
C ARG A 67 -9.39 -8.57 1.66
N TYR A 68 -10.42 -7.85 2.08
CA TYR A 68 -10.33 -6.45 2.50
C TYR A 68 -9.40 -6.30 3.71
N LEU A 69 -9.62 -7.12 4.75
CA LEU A 69 -8.79 -7.12 5.96
C LEU A 69 -7.34 -7.50 5.66
N SER A 70 -7.09 -8.48 4.79
CA SER A 70 -5.74 -8.92 4.47
C SER A 70 -4.92 -7.82 3.78
N TYR A 71 -5.52 -7.03 2.89
CA TYR A 71 -4.84 -5.88 2.29
C TYR A 71 -4.52 -4.78 3.31
N TRP A 72 -5.43 -4.51 4.25
CA TRP A 72 -5.17 -3.56 5.32
C TRP A 72 -4.04 -4.02 6.25
N LEU A 73 -4.06 -5.28 6.66
CA LEU A 73 -3.01 -5.86 7.49
C LEU A 73 -1.66 -5.85 6.76
N ALA A 74 -1.63 -6.20 5.48
CA ALA A 74 -0.42 -6.15 4.66
C ALA A 74 0.10 -4.71 4.51
N ALA A 75 -0.79 -3.74 4.26
CA ALA A 75 -0.40 -2.33 4.13
C ALA A 75 0.20 -1.77 5.42
N ILE A 76 -0.43 -2.06 6.57
CA ILE A 76 0.07 -1.65 7.89
C ILE A 76 1.42 -2.31 8.16
N GLY A 77 1.55 -3.62 7.90
CA GLY A 77 2.80 -4.35 8.10
C GLY A 77 3.96 -3.80 7.27
N VAL A 78 3.71 -3.46 6.00
CA VAL A 78 4.72 -2.87 5.09
C VAL A 78 5.06 -1.44 5.49
N ALA A 79 4.06 -0.62 5.84
CA ALA A 79 4.28 0.77 6.26
C ALA A 79 5.07 0.87 7.58
N LEU A 80 4.85 -0.07 8.50
CA LEU A 80 5.57 -0.13 9.78
C LEU A 80 6.91 -0.87 9.69
N SER A 81 7.19 -1.55 8.57
CA SER A 81 8.39 -2.37 8.44
C SER A 81 9.70 -1.59 8.57
N PRO A 82 9.90 -0.43 7.92
CA PRO A 82 11.13 0.35 8.07
C PRO A 82 11.30 0.90 9.51
N ILE A 83 10.19 1.22 10.17
CA ILE A 83 10.17 1.77 11.54
C ILE A 83 10.62 0.72 12.56
N PHE A 84 10.15 -0.53 12.44
CA PHE A 84 10.47 -1.59 13.41
C PHE A 84 11.78 -2.32 13.14
N PHE A 85 12.13 -2.58 11.87
CA PHE A 85 13.31 -3.37 11.52
C PHE A 85 14.54 -2.52 11.16
N GLY A 86 14.37 -1.20 11.09
CA GLY A 86 15.40 -0.25 10.67
C GLY A 86 15.33 0.04 9.17
N ALA A 87 15.54 1.30 8.81
CA ALA A 87 15.42 1.78 7.43
C ALA A 87 16.43 1.14 6.45
N GLU A 88 17.49 0.51 6.95
CA GLU A 88 18.51 -0.17 6.14
C GLU A 88 18.31 -1.69 6.09
N SER A 89 17.26 -2.22 6.72
CA SER A 89 17.00 -3.65 6.75
C SER A 89 16.54 -4.15 5.39
N LEU A 90 17.28 -5.12 4.84
CA LEU A 90 16.92 -5.85 3.62
C LEU A 90 15.55 -6.53 3.73
N ILE A 91 15.10 -6.83 4.95
CA ILE A 91 13.78 -7.43 5.22
C ILE A 91 12.65 -6.47 4.83
N ALA A 92 12.81 -5.17 5.12
CA ALA A 92 11.81 -4.15 4.75
C ALA A 92 11.70 -4.00 3.23
N GLY A 93 12.84 -4.04 2.53
CA GLY A 93 12.87 -4.07 1.07
C GLY A 93 12.17 -5.31 0.48
N CYS A 94 12.48 -6.50 1.02
CA CYS A 94 11.84 -7.75 0.59
C CYS A 94 10.33 -7.75 0.83
N LEU A 95 9.86 -7.23 1.97
CA LEU A 95 8.44 -7.11 2.27
C LEU A 95 7.72 -6.13 1.32
N ALA A 96 8.36 -5.01 0.97
CA ALA A 96 7.82 -4.08 -0.01
C ALA A 96 7.69 -4.73 -1.40
N ILE A 97 8.69 -5.50 -1.84
CA ILE A 97 8.65 -6.22 -3.12
C ILE A 97 7.56 -7.30 -3.09
N ALA A 98 7.47 -8.08 -2.00
CA ALA A 98 6.44 -9.10 -1.84
C ALA A 98 5.03 -8.49 -1.87
N ALA A 99 4.85 -7.34 -1.22
CA ALA A 99 3.60 -6.58 -1.23
C ALA A 99 3.24 -6.08 -2.63
N MET A 100 4.21 -5.56 -3.39
CA MET A 100 4.00 -5.15 -4.78
C MET A 100 3.68 -6.34 -5.69
N ALA A 101 4.35 -7.48 -5.51
CA ALA A 101 4.07 -8.71 -6.27
C ALA A 101 2.66 -9.25 -5.95
N TRP A 102 2.26 -9.24 -4.68
CA TRP A 102 0.92 -9.60 -4.25
C TRP A 102 -0.15 -8.68 -4.85
N TRP A 103 0.11 -7.37 -4.82
CA TRP A 103 -0.76 -6.38 -5.46
C TRP A 103 -0.89 -6.62 -6.97
N ALA A 104 0.22 -6.86 -7.68
CA ALA A 104 0.23 -7.09 -9.13
C ALA A 104 -0.51 -8.37 -9.52
N THR A 105 -0.33 -9.46 -8.76
CA THR A 105 -0.98 -10.74 -9.05
C THR A 105 -2.50 -10.63 -8.90
N CYS A 106 -2.96 -9.99 -7.82
CA CYS A 106 -4.39 -9.82 -7.57
C CYS A 106 -5.07 -8.73 -8.43
N SER A 107 -4.32 -7.72 -8.88
CA SER A 107 -4.85 -6.72 -9.82
C SER A 107 -5.10 -7.35 -11.18
N PHE A 108 -4.15 -8.15 -11.67
CA PHE A 108 -4.26 -8.87 -12.94
C PHE A 108 -5.43 -9.88 -12.94
N LEU A 109 -5.60 -10.63 -11.85
CA LEU A 109 -6.71 -11.57 -11.67
C LEU A 109 -8.08 -10.89 -11.77
N SER A 110 -8.24 -9.69 -11.18
CA SER A 110 -9.52 -8.97 -11.23
C SER A 110 -9.86 -8.42 -12.62
N VAL A 111 -8.84 -7.94 -13.35
CA VAL A 111 -9.04 -7.43 -14.71
C VAL A 111 -9.43 -8.58 -15.65
N ARG A 112 -8.98 -9.80 -15.38
CA ARG A 112 -9.40 -10.98 -16.15
C ARG A 112 -10.87 -11.32 -15.92
N THR A 113 -11.34 -11.29 -14.66
CA THR A 113 -12.73 -11.63 -14.33
C THR A 113 -13.74 -10.64 -14.90
N GLU A 114 -13.39 -9.35 -14.98
CA GLU A 114 -14.26 -8.32 -15.58
C GLU A 114 -14.36 -8.39 -17.12
N ARG A 115 -13.47 -9.12 -17.80
CA ARG A 115 -13.52 -9.30 -19.27
C ARG A 115 -14.29 -10.54 -19.72
N GLU A 116 -14.59 -11.46 -18.80
CA GLU A 116 -15.27 -12.72 -19.10
C GLU A 116 -16.81 -12.63 -18.93
N CYS A 117 -17.34 -11.45 -18.60
CA CYS A 117 -18.77 -11.09 -18.60
C CYS A 117 -19.07 -10.05 -19.68
#